data_AF-A0A850M3M9-F1
#
_entry.id   AF-A0A850M3M9-F1
#
_cell.length_a   1.000
_cell.length_b   1.000
_cell.length_c   1.000
_cell.angle_alpha   90.00
_cell.angle_beta   90.00
_cell.angle_gamma   90.00
#
_symmetry.space_group_name_H-M   'P 1'
#
loop_
_entity.id
_entity.type
_entity.pdbx_description
1 polymer ?
#
loop_
_entity_poly.entity_id
_entity_poly.type
_entity_poly.pdbx_seq_one_letter_code
_entity_poly.pdbx_strand_id
1 'polypeptide(L)'
;MPDEYEISEIKLRSVSEVWKDIPDNLHSKKYIPLGGNAIEFLRLLDSWEQYEALANDITTYAQEIIEVRFEEAIEVAKAYAEGKLERPKETITYYGFPPVLTIRADLQRLATKMIYGPSTDITFMGLDDYTREVVHVMSIHYEEGLPADWWYITEDEKDILNRRHMKLGYQLKEIPQRIQDWGECAKRLRDIMLDYRNERTPQWVHSAYSIAVFYTTFTEAYELSNWESIARIYDGVTAKSVYGLEEPGMGYEPWPPILNTMFGLTRGEFCQKIAGMIINNLFYVNHIEKEILDALKKHNWEIWDVIMKRLSWGFIHKEGVPLPRQTMESTPPKYDPVTKKWVKLVNEYPPGPRFNYKELDLTIDECLKGILFDIDQNFDREVRREDIISMGHGLDTKYLRPKDWQEKKKVKRVKKIKKRKIKRIKKVVN
;
A
#
# COMPACT_ATOMS: atom_id res chain seq x y z
N MET A 1 -11.76 -29.84 4.78
CA MET A 1 -10.61 -29.32 4.01
C MET A 1 -9.36 -29.58 4.82
N PRO A 2 -8.21 -29.88 4.22
CA PRO A 2 -6.98 -30.15 4.97
C PRO A 2 -6.58 -28.94 5.83
N ASP A 3 -6.13 -29.21 7.05
CA ASP A 3 -5.70 -28.19 8.02
C ASP A 3 -4.37 -27.54 7.63
N GLU A 4 -3.65 -28.10 6.65
CA GLU A 4 -2.38 -27.60 6.14
C GLU A 4 -2.44 -27.45 4.62
N TYR A 5 -2.13 -26.24 4.12
CA TYR A 5 -1.95 -25.98 2.70
C TYR A 5 -0.55 -26.38 2.27
N GLU A 6 -0.43 -27.48 1.53
CA GLU A 6 0.82 -27.84 0.89
C GLU A 6 0.97 -27.11 -0.44
N ILE A 7 2.01 -26.30 -0.54
CA ILE A 7 2.31 -25.54 -1.74
C ILE A 7 2.90 -26.50 -2.77
N SER A 8 2.10 -26.80 -3.80
CA SER A 8 2.55 -27.50 -5.00
C SER A 8 3.67 -26.72 -5.72
N GLU A 9 4.41 -27.38 -6.60
CA GLU A 9 5.44 -26.74 -7.40
C GLU A 9 4.88 -25.51 -8.14
N ILE A 10 5.44 -24.32 -7.85
CA ILE A 10 5.01 -23.06 -8.47
C ILE A 10 5.68 -22.93 -9.84
N LYS A 11 4.89 -23.10 -10.90
CA LYS A 11 5.33 -22.82 -12.27
C LYS A 11 5.02 -21.36 -12.61
N LEU A 12 6.07 -20.60 -12.95
CA LEU A 12 5.92 -19.21 -13.39
C LEU A 12 6.05 -19.09 -14.91
N ARG A 13 5.14 -18.34 -15.51
CA ARG A 13 5.34 -17.82 -16.88
C ARG A 13 6.51 -16.84 -16.90
N SER A 14 7.15 -16.70 -18.07
CA SER A 14 8.15 -15.64 -18.26
C SER A 14 7.47 -14.27 -18.29
N VAL A 15 8.19 -13.23 -17.86
CA VAL A 15 7.73 -11.84 -17.93
C VAL A 15 7.32 -11.46 -19.36
N SER A 16 8.04 -11.96 -20.38
CA SER A 16 7.74 -11.69 -21.79
C SER A 16 6.47 -12.37 -22.29
N GLU A 17 6.14 -13.57 -21.80
CA GLU A 17 4.89 -14.25 -22.14
C GLU A 17 3.72 -13.48 -21.54
N VAL A 18 3.79 -13.14 -20.25
CA VAL A 18 2.77 -12.33 -19.57
C VAL A 18 2.56 -10.99 -20.27
N TRP A 19 3.62 -10.27 -20.60
CA TRP A 19 3.49 -8.95 -21.23
C TRP A 19 2.79 -8.97 -22.60
N LYS A 20 2.97 -10.05 -23.36
CA LYS A 20 2.29 -10.25 -24.66
C LYS A 20 0.82 -10.62 -24.51
N ASP A 21 0.47 -11.24 -23.39
CA ASP A 21 -0.88 -11.73 -23.08
C ASP A 21 -1.82 -10.60 -22.66
N ILE A 22 -1.29 -9.55 -22.03
CA ILE A 22 -2.08 -8.40 -21.60
C ILE A 22 -2.64 -7.68 -22.86
N PRO A 23 -3.95 -7.40 -22.95
CA PRO A 23 -4.55 -6.73 -24.10
C PRO A 23 -4.01 -5.33 -24.32
N ASP A 24 -3.71 -4.97 -25.58
CA ASP A 24 -3.17 -3.65 -25.94
C ASP A 24 -4.19 -2.51 -25.77
N ASN A 25 -5.49 -2.82 -25.70
CA ASN A 25 -6.56 -1.85 -25.45
C ASN A 25 -6.76 -1.55 -23.95
N LEU A 26 -6.07 -2.24 -23.04
CA LEU A 26 -6.10 -1.95 -21.62
C LEU A 26 -5.35 -0.64 -21.34
N HIS A 27 -6.05 0.41 -20.90
CA HIS A 27 -5.45 1.73 -20.68
C HIS A 27 -4.31 1.69 -19.66
N SER A 28 -4.45 0.86 -18.63
CA SER A 28 -3.48 0.75 -17.57
C SER A 28 -2.29 -0.17 -17.87
N LYS A 29 -2.29 -0.89 -19.02
CA LYS A 29 -1.18 -1.77 -19.42
C LYS A 29 0.17 -1.08 -19.30
N LYS A 30 0.24 0.20 -19.68
CA LYS A 30 1.46 1.00 -19.61
C LYS A 30 1.98 1.23 -18.18
N TYR A 31 1.16 1.09 -17.15
CA TYR A 31 1.57 1.25 -15.74
C TYR A 31 1.85 -0.06 -15.01
N ILE A 32 1.41 -1.20 -15.55
CA ILE A 32 1.59 -2.52 -14.91
C ILE A 32 3.05 -2.78 -14.47
N PRO A 33 4.09 -2.43 -15.26
CA PRO A 33 5.47 -2.59 -14.81
C PRO A 33 5.81 -1.82 -13.54
N LEU A 34 5.21 -0.66 -13.31
CA LEU A 34 5.44 0.17 -12.11
C LEU A 34 4.85 -0.48 -10.85
N GLY A 35 3.74 -1.21 -10.98
CA GLY A 35 3.16 -2.03 -9.91
C GLY A 35 3.83 -3.39 -9.85
N GLY A 36 5.11 -3.47 -9.50
CA GLY A 36 5.94 -4.68 -9.69
C GLY A 36 5.36 -6.02 -9.17
N ASN A 37 4.45 -6.00 -8.19
CA ASN A 37 3.72 -7.19 -7.74
C ASN A 37 2.69 -7.69 -8.75
N ALA A 38 2.10 -6.82 -9.58
CA ALA A 38 1.10 -7.15 -10.58
C ALA A 38 1.69 -8.07 -11.66
N ILE A 39 2.89 -7.77 -12.17
CA ILE A 39 3.57 -8.67 -13.12
C ILE A 39 3.84 -10.03 -12.47
N GLU A 40 4.36 -10.05 -11.24
CA GLU A 40 4.64 -11.31 -10.55
C GLU A 40 3.37 -12.11 -10.23
N PHE A 41 2.25 -11.43 -9.95
CA PHE A 41 0.95 -12.05 -9.81
C PHE A 41 0.47 -12.67 -11.13
N LEU A 42 0.52 -11.91 -12.22
CA LEU A 42 0.13 -12.39 -13.55
C LEU A 42 0.98 -13.57 -14.04
N ARG A 43 2.23 -13.70 -13.59
CA ARG A 43 3.10 -14.85 -13.91
C ARG A 43 2.65 -16.16 -13.28
N LEU A 44 1.82 -16.11 -12.25
CA LEU A 44 1.22 -17.28 -11.58
C LEU A 44 -0.06 -17.76 -12.27
N LEU A 45 -0.61 -16.95 -13.16
CA LEU A 45 -1.85 -17.23 -13.89
C LEU A 45 -1.55 -17.81 -15.24
N ASP A 46 -2.41 -18.70 -15.72
CA ASP A 46 -2.25 -19.36 -17.00
C ASP A 46 -2.49 -18.39 -18.17
N SER A 47 -3.40 -17.43 -18.01
CA SER A 47 -3.71 -16.42 -19.02
C SER A 47 -4.25 -15.11 -18.43
N TRP A 48 -4.38 -14.08 -19.28
CA TRP A 48 -5.02 -12.82 -18.93
C TRP A 48 -6.53 -12.99 -18.65
N GLU A 49 -7.22 -13.88 -19.37
CA GLU A 49 -8.64 -14.15 -19.13
C GLU A 49 -8.86 -14.73 -17.72
N GLN A 50 -7.91 -15.54 -17.23
CA GLN A 50 -7.95 -15.98 -15.83
C GLN A 50 -7.81 -14.79 -14.89
N TYR A 51 -6.87 -13.86 -15.14
CA TYR A 51 -6.74 -12.63 -14.35
C TYR A 51 -8.05 -11.83 -14.29
N GLU A 52 -8.70 -11.62 -15.42
CA GLU A 52 -9.97 -10.87 -15.48
C GLU A 52 -11.08 -11.54 -14.67
N ALA A 53 -11.18 -12.87 -14.74
CA ALA A 53 -12.12 -13.61 -13.92
C ALA A 53 -11.85 -13.40 -12.41
N LEU A 54 -10.59 -13.51 -11.98
CA LEU A 54 -10.22 -13.28 -10.58
C LEU A 54 -10.44 -11.80 -10.16
N ALA A 55 -10.15 -10.84 -11.03
CA ALA A 55 -10.29 -9.41 -10.73
C ALA A 55 -11.76 -9.00 -10.55
N ASN A 56 -12.67 -9.55 -11.36
CA ASN A 56 -14.11 -9.34 -11.23
C ASN A 56 -14.64 -9.90 -9.90
N ASP A 57 -14.18 -11.08 -9.51
CA ASP A 57 -14.54 -11.68 -8.23
C ASP A 57 -13.99 -10.88 -7.05
N ILE A 58 -12.72 -10.44 -7.10
CA ILE A 58 -12.13 -9.57 -6.07
C ILE A 58 -12.93 -8.27 -5.92
N THR A 59 -13.42 -7.70 -7.03
CA THR A 59 -14.25 -6.49 -7.00
C THR A 59 -15.57 -6.71 -6.23
N THR A 60 -16.12 -7.93 -6.29
CA THR A 60 -17.30 -8.31 -5.49
C THR A 60 -17.02 -8.27 -4.00
N TYR A 61 -15.79 -8.62 -3.58
CA TYR A 61 -15.37 -8.60 -2.18
C TYR A 61 -14.77 -7.25 -1.74
N ALA A 62 -14.50 -6.33 -2.67
CA ALA A 62 -13.75 -5.11 -2.38
C ALA A 62 -14.40 -4.26 -1.26
N GLN A 63 -15.73 -4.20 -1.21
CA GLN A 63 -16.43 -3.50 -0.13
C GLN A 63 -16.15 -4.14 1.24
N GLU A 64 -16.29 -5.47 1.37
CA GLU A 64 -16.05 -6.18 2.62
C GLU A 64 -14.60 -5.99 3.10
N ILE A 65 -13.65 -6.03 2.17
CA ILE A 65 -12.24 -5.74 2.44
C ILE A 65 -12.12 -4.35 3.05
N ILE A 66 -12.66 -3.33 2.39
CA ILE A 66 -12.53 -1.93 2.80
C ILE A 66 -13.23 -1.67 4.14
N GLU A 67 -14.39 -2.29 4.36
CA GLU A 67 -15.13 -2.25 5.63
C GLU A 67 -14.24 -2.74 6.77
N VAL A 68 -13.69 -3.95 6.66
CA VAL A 68 -12.79 -4.51 7.68
C VAL A 68 -11.60 -3.59 7.95
N ARG A 69 -10.97 -3.04 6.91
CA ARG A 69 -9.82 -2.13 7.05
C ARG A 69 -10.15 -0.85 7.79
N PHE A 70 -11.25 -0.20 7.39
CA PHE A 70 -11.59 1.12 7.92
C PHE A 70 -12.24 1.03 9.30
N GLU A 71 -13.01 -0.01 9.58
CA GLU A 71 -13.51 -0.27 10.93
C GLU A 71 -12.35 -0.56 11.90
N GLU A 72 -11.40 -1.43 11.52
CA GLU A 72 -10.20 -1.68 12.31
C GLU A 72 -9.43 -0.38 12.62
N ALA A 73 -9.20 0.44 11.59
CA ALA A 73 -8.49 1.70 11.74
C ALA A 73 -9.19 2.65 12.72
N ILE A 74 -10.53 2.74 12.66
CA ILE A 74 -11.34 3.55 13.57
C ILE A 74 -11.30 3.00 14.99
N GLU A 75 -11.42 1.69 15.17
CA GLU A 75 -11.39 1.05 16.49
C GLU A 75 -10.04 1.21 17.18
N VAL A 76 -8.93 1.02 16.45
CA VAL A 76 -7.58 1.25 16.97
C VAL A 76 -7.37 2.72 17.32
N ALA A 77 -7.84 3.63 16.47
CA ALA A 77 -7.75 5.06 16.73
C ALA A 77 -8.52 5.46 18.01
N LYS A 78 -9.72 4.91 18.22
CA LYS A 78 -10.49 5.09 19.46
C LYS A 78 -9.74 4.53 20.67
N ALA A 79 -9.24 3.29 20.59
CA ALA A 79 -8.50 2.67 21.68
C ALA A 79 -7.22 3.45 22.03
N TYR A 80 -6.53 4.02 21.03
CA TYR A 80 -5.38 4.89 21.24
C TYR A 80 -5.78 6.21 21.91
N ALA A 81 -6.82 6.89 21.41
CA ALA A 81 -7.30 8.16 21.96
C ALA A 81 -7.76 8.05 23.42
N GLU A 82 -8.35 6.91 23.78
CA GLU A 82 -8.82 6.59 25.14
C GLU A 82 -7.70 6.08 26.07
N GLY A 83 -6.47 5.92 25.56
CA GLY A 83 -5.34 5.38 26.34
C GLY A 83 -5.48 3.89 26.68
N LYS A 84 -6.34 3.15 25.97
CA LYS A 84 -6.55 1.70 26.13
C LYS A 84 -5.52 0.87 25.36
N LEU A 85 -4.83 1.46 24.39
CA LEU A 85 -3.81 0.76 23.62
C LEU A 85 -2.50 0.66 24.42
N GLU A 86 -2.12 -0.56 24.83
CA GLU A 86 -1.01 -0.80 25.77
C GLU A 86 0.36 -0.38 25.21
N ARG A 87 0.59 -0.61 23.92
CA ARG A 87 1.90 -0.44 23.26
C ARG A 87 1.74 0.13 21.84
N PRO A 88 1.26 1.39 21.71
CA PRO A 88 0.89 1.98 20.42
C PRO A 88 2.08 2.15 19.46
N LYS A 89 3.32 2.06 19.95
CA LYS A 89 4.56 2.12 19.15
C LYS A 89 4.89 0.81 18.43
N GLU A 90 4.24 -0.26 18.87
CA GLU A 90 4.40 -1.62 18.34
C GLU A 90 3.12 -2.13 17.68
N THR A 91 2.05 -1.35 17.70
CA THR A 91 0.78 -1.62 17.00
C THR A 91 0.78 -0.93 15.66
N ILE A 92 0.53 -1.71 14.61
CA ILE A 92 0.34 -1.23 13.24
C ILE A 92 -1.16 -1.32 12.93
N THR A 93 -1.69 -0.30 12.26
CA THR A 93 -3.10 -0.20 11.84
C THR A 93 -3.16 0.26 10.38
N TYR A 94 -4.30 0.12 9.71
CA TYR A 94 -4.47 0.62 8.36
C TYR A 94 -4.36 2.14 8.29
N TYR A 95 -3.81 2.62 7.17
CA TYR A 95 -3.72 4.03 6.86
C TYR A 95 -4.31 4.30 5.48
N GLY A 96 -5.32 5.18 5.43
CA GLY A 96 -5.92 5.65 4.18
C GLY A 96 -5.02 6.64 3.43
N PHE A 97 -3.78 6.25 3.09
CA PHE A 97 -2.84 7.02 2.28
C PHE A 97 -2.26 6.15 1.18
N PRO A 98 -2.74 6.30 -0.07
CA PRO A 98 -3.68 5.32 -0.66
C PRO A 98 -4.22 4.21 0.28
N PRO A 99 -5.35 3.55 0.02
CA PRO A 99 -6.03 2.65 0.98
C PRO A 99 -5.31 1.30 1.22
N VAL A 100 -3.99 1.30 1.20
CA VAL A 100 -3.08 0.15 1.18
C VAL A 100 -1.87 0.33 2.09
N LEU A 101 -1.60 1.54 2.60
CA LEU A 101 -0.52 1.72 3.56
C LEU A 101 -0.95 1.35 4.97
N THR A 102 0.06 1.12 5.79
CA THR A 102 -0.08 0.87 7.20
C THR A 102 0.72 1.90 8.00
N ILE A 103 0.25 2.21 9.20
CA ILE A 103 0.82 3.24 10.06
C ILE A 103 0.92 2.72 11.49
N ARG A 104 1.91 3.20 12.24
CA ARG A 104 1.92 2.98 13.69
C ARG A 104 0.80 3.78 14.34
N ALA A 105 0.07 3.15 15.25
CA ALA A 105 -1.04 3.77 15.95
C ALA A 105 -0.62 5.10 16.64
N ASP A 106 0.59 5.16 17.23
CA ASP A 106 1.09 6.39 17.87
C ASP A 106 1.42 7.54 16.90
N LEU A 107 1.65 7.25 15.62
CA LEU A 107 2.05 8.23 14.61
C LEU A 107 0.87 8.74 13.78
N GLN A 108 -0.23 8.00 13.71
CA GLN A 108 -1.40 8.29 12.88
C GLN A 108 -1.89 9.72 13.01
N ARG A 109 -2.17 10.16 14.25
CA ARG A 109 -2.69 11.50 14.53
C ARG A 109 -1.83 12.62 13.95
N LEU A 110 -0.51 12.54 14.15
CA LEU A 110 0.41 13.60 13.72
C LEU A 110 0.72 13.52 12.23
N ALA A 111 0.88 12.31 11.69
CA ALA A 111 1.14 12.11 10.26
C ALA A 111 -0.03 12.62 9.42
N THR A 112 -1.27 12.25 9.75
CA THR A 112 -2.47 12.73 9.05
C THR A 112 -2.59 14.25 9.12
N LYS A 113 -2.40 14.85 10.30
CA LYS A 113 -2.43 16.31 10.46
C LYS A 113 -1.40 17.01 9.60
N MET A 114 -0.21 16.44 9.48
CA MET A 114 0.87 17.00 8.68
C MET A 114 0.59 16.87 7.18
N ILE A 115 -0.02 15.76 6.76
CA ILE A 115 -0.28 15.47 5.35
C ILE A 115 -1.53 16.20 4.86
N TYR A 116 -2.66 15.99 5.53
CA TYR A 116 -3.98 16.40 5.06
C TYR A 116 -4.63 17.49 5.91
N GLY A 117 -4.15 17.71 7.13
CA GLY A 117 -4.73 18.67 8.07
C GLY A 117 -5.54 18.01 9.19
N PRO A 118 -6.10 18.81 10.11
CA PRO A 118 -6.76 18.31 11.32
C PRO A 118 -8.09 17.62 11.05
N SER A 119 -8.86 18.09 10.08
CA SER A 119 -10.15 17.50 9.70
C SER A 119 -10.21 17.41 8.17
N THR A 120 -10.31 16.20 7.64
CA THR A 120 -10.23 15.95 6.19
C THR A 120 -11.08 14.74 5.80
N ASP A 121 -11.63 14.77 4.60
CA ASP A 121 -12.08 13.57 3.89
C ASP A 121 -11.12 13.28 2.74
N ILE A 122 -10.90 11.99 2.51
CA ILE A 122 -10.10 11.50 1.39
C ILE A 122 -10.92 10.45 0.66
N THR A 123 -11.27 10.74 -0.57
CA THR A 123 -12.05 9.84 -1.44
C THR A 123 -11.16 9.19 -2.47
N PHE A 124 -11.08 7.86 -2.48
CA PHE A 124 -10.36 7.09 -3.47
C PHE A 124 -11.33 6.58 -4.53
N MET A 125 -11.01 6.81 -5.80
CA MET A 125 -11.80 6.44 -6.96
C MET A 125 -11.02 5.51 -7.87
N GLY A 126 -11.53 4.29 -8.02
CA GLY A 126 -11.02 3.32 -8.98
C GLY A 126 -11.64 3.55 -10.35
N LEU A 127 -10.78 3.60 -11.37
CA LEU A 127 -11.16 3.64 -12.77
C LEU A 127 -11.01 2.25 -13.38
N ASP A 128 -12.05 1.80 -14.07
CA ASP A 128 -11.99 0.61 -14.90
C ASP A 128 -10.89 0.75 -15.96
N ASP A 129 -10.11 -0.31 -16.11
CA ASP A 129 -8.91 -0.27 -16.94
C ASP A 129 -9.19 -0.23 -18.45
N TYR A 130 -10.39 -0.62 -18.90
CA TYR A 130 -10.77 -0.65 -20.31
C TYR A 130 -11.61 0.55 -20.71
N THR A 131 -12.59 0.88 -19.89
CA THR A 131 -13.58 1.90 -20.16
C THR A 131 -13.21 3.21 -19.51
N ARG A 132 -12.34 3.25 -18.50
CA ARG A 132 -12.08 4.44 -17.65
C ARG A 132 -13.31 4.95 -16.90
N GLU A 133 -14.38 4.16 -16.81
CA GLU A 133 -15.50 4.51 -15.95
C GLU A 133 -15.10 4.41 -14.46
N VAL A 134 -15.69 5.26 -13.62
CA VAL A 134 -15.54 5.12 -12.16
C VAL A 134 -16.35 3.91 -11.73
N VAL A 135 -15.68 2.89 -11.17
CA VAL A 135 -16.29 1.61 -10.77
C VAL A 135 -16.43 1.44 -9.26
N HIS A 136 -15.62 2.15 -8.48
CA HIS A 136 -15.79 2.19 -7.03
C HIS A 136 -15.34 3.53 -6.48
N VAL A 137 -16.02 3.95 -5.41
CA VAL A 137 -15.69 5.17 -4.67
C VAL A 137 -15.69 4.84 -3.20
N MET A 138 -14.55 4.98 -2.55
CA MET A 138 -14.42 4.77 -1.11
C MET A 138 -13.93 6.07 -0.48
N SER A 139 -14.42 6.41 0.70
CA SER A 139 -14.00 7.61 1.40
C SER A 139 -13.81 7.33 2.87
N ILE A 140 -12.80 7.97 3.45
CA ILE A 140 -12.55 7.95 4.88
C ILE A 140 -12.43 9.39 5.38
N HIS A 141 -13.12 9.66 6.49
CA HIS A 141 -13.05 10.91 7.22
C HIS A 141 -12.06 10.77 8.38
N TYR A 142 -11.17 11.76 8.50
CA TYR A 142 -10.29 11.93 9.65
C TYR A 142 -10.70 13.17 10.43
N GLU A 143 -10.95 13.00 11.72
CA GLU A 143 -11.19 14.09 12.67
C GLU A 143 -10.04 14.13 13.67
N GLU A 144 -9.50 15.32 13.90
CA GLU A 144 -8.29 15.53 14.69
C GLU A 144 -7.11 14.64 14.30
N GLY A 145 -7.01 14.27 13.01
CA GLY A 145 -5.99 13.39 12.43
C GLY A 145 -6.20 11.89 12.66
N LEU A 146 -7.31 11.49 13.29
CA LEU A 146 -7.69 10.10 13.54
C LEU A 146 -8.90 9.72 12.67
N PRO A 147 -8.94 8.50 12.11
CA PRO A 147 -10.09 8.05 11.33
C PRO A 147 -11.32 8.01 12.23
N ALA A 148 -12.44 8.51 11.71
CA ALA A 148 -13.67 8.66 12.49
C ALA A 148 -14.92 8.10 11.79
N ASP A 149 -14.95 8.13 10.46
CA ASP A 149 -16.05 7.60 9.66
C ASP A 149 -15.56 7.19 8.28
N TRP A 150 -16.32 6.34 7.61
CA TRP A 150 -16.05 5.93 6.23
C TRP A 150 -17.34 5.63 5.49
N TRP A 151 -17.25 5.61 4.16
CA TRP A 151 -18.33 5.13 3.30
C TRP A 151 -17.77 4.59 1.99
N TYR A 152 -18.54 3.72 1.36
CA TYR A 152 -18.19 3.07 0.11
C TYR A 152 -19.41 3.11 -0.82
N ILE A 153 -19.20 3.41 -2.09
CA ILE A 153 -20.21 3.41 -3.15
C ILE A 153 -19.88 2.26 -4.09
N THR A 154 -20.81 1.31 -4.17
CA THR A 154 -20.78 0.19 -5.12
C THR A 154 -21.54 0.53 -6.41
N GLU A 155 -21.47 -0.37 -7.39
CA GLU A 155 -22.36 -0.35 -8.54
C GLU A 155 -23.84 -0.47 -8.18
N ASP A 156 -24.22 -0.96 -6.99
CA ASP A 156 -25.63 -1.05 -6.60
C ASP A 156 -26.21 0.33 -6.24
N GLU A 157 -25.35 1.26 -5.81
CA GLU A 157 -25.70 2.66 -5.56
C GLU A 157 -25.61 3.52 -6.84
N LYS A 158 -26.23 3.00 -7.92
CA LYS A 158 -26.20 3.58 -9.28
C LYS A 158 -26.58 5.06 -9.30
N ASP A 159 -27.47 5.49 -8.42
CA ASP A 159 -27.94 6.87 -8.38
C ASP A 159 -26.80 7.88 -8.15
N ILE A 160 -25.82 7.53 -7.31
CA ILE A 160 -24.67 8.41 -7.04
C ILE A 160 -23.70 8.41 -8.24
N LEU A 161 -23.37 7.23 -8.79
CA LEU A 161 -22.54 7.11 -9.99
C LEU A 161 -23.16 7.80 -11.22
N ASN A 162 -24.49 7.89 -11.25
CA ASN A 162 -25.27 8.55 -12.29
C ASN A 162 -25.49 10.06 -12.04
N ARG A 163 -25.08 10.60 -10.88
CA ARG A 163 -25.17 12.03 -10.56
C ARG A 163 -24.39 12.84 -11.58
N ARG A 164 -24.97 13.94 -12.04
CA ARG A 164 -24.39 14.76 -13.11
C ARG A 164 -23.64 15.96 -12.59
N HIS A 165 -22.49 16.26 -13.19
CA HIS A 165 -21.78 17.50 -12.96
C HIS A 165 -22.62 18.68 -13.45
N MET A 166 -22.93 19.65 -12.57
CA MET A 166 -23.88 20.73 -12.85
C MET A 166 -23.60 21.52 -14.14
N LYS A 167 -22.33 21.75 -14.48
CA LYS A 167 -21.95 22.52 -15.68
C LYS A 167 -21.75 21.69 -16.94
N LEU A 168 -21.34 20.42 -16.79
CA LEU A 168 -20.92 19.59 -17.93
C LEU A 168 -22.05 18.64 -18.36
N GLY A 169 -22.99 18.35 -17.45
CA GLY A 169 -24.03 17.36 -17.66
C GLY A 169 -23.53 15.91 -17.67
N TYR A 170 -22.21 15.66 -17.57
CA TYR A 170 -21.65 14.30 -17.55
C TYR A 170 -21.95 13.62 -16.21
N GLN A 171 -22.24 12.32 -16.26
CA GLN A 171 -22.39 11.52 -15.04
C GLN A 171 -21.03 11.33 -14.38
N LEU A 172 -20.99 11.17 -13.06
CA LEU A 172 -19.76 10.96 -12.28
C LEU A 172 -18.88 9.88 -12.91
N LYS A 173 -19.47 8.72 -13.23
CA LYS A 173 -18.76 7.59 -13.84
C LYS A 173 -18.15 7.88 -15.21
N GLU A 174 -18.76 8.76 -16.01
CA GLU A 174 -18.34 9.04 -17.39
C GLU A 174 -17.27 10.13 -17.49
N ILE A 175 -17.03 10.90 -16.43
CA ILE A 175 -16.09 12.04 -16.44
C ILE A 175 -14.69 11.62 -16.94
N PRO A 176 -14.07 10.52 -16.46
CA PRO A 176 -12.72 10.16 -16.86
C PRO A 176 -12.61 9.67 -18.30
N GLN A 177 -13.71 9.21 -18.91
CA GLN A 177 -13.78 8.92 -20.35
C GLN A 177 -13.75 10.20 -21.18
N ARG A 178 -14.51 11.21 -20.75
CA ARG A 178 -14.76 12.43 -21.51
C ARG A 178 -13.66 13.49 -21.35
N ILE A 179 -12.92 13.44 -20.25
CA ILE A 179 -11.87 14.41 -19.93
C ILE A 179 -10.51 13.71 -19.89
N GLN A 180 -9.68 13.98 -20.90
CA GLN A 180 -8.35 13.36 -21.03
C GLN A 180 -7.31 13.97 -20.08
N ASP A 181 -7.44 15.26 -19.75
CA ASP A 181 -6.53 15.88 -18.78
C ASP A 181 -6.83 15.38 -17.36
N TRP A 182 -5.87 14.70 -16.75
CA TRP A 182 -6.03 14.05 -15.45
C TRP A 182 -6.39 15.04 -14.34
N GLY A 183 -5.73 16.20 -14.30
CA GLY A 183 -5.97 17.21 -13.26
C GLY A 183 -7.36 17.81 -13.37
N GLU A 184 -7.80 18.14 -14.59
CA GLU A 184 -9.15 18.61 -14.84
C GLU A 184 -10.19 17.53 -14.56
N CYS A 185 -9.95 16.28 -14.96
CA CYS A 185 -10.82 15.15 -14.64
C CYS A 185 -11.04 15.04 -13.13
N ALA A 186 -9.96 15.04 -12.35
CA ALA A 186 -10.03 14.94 -10.89
C ALA A 186 -10.78 16.12 -10.26
N LYS A 187 -10.62 17.35 -10.77
CA LYS A 187 -11.39 18.51 -10.31
C LYS A 187 -12.89 18.33 -10.51
N ARG A 188 -13.31 17.82 -11.67
CA ARG A 188 -14.74 17.60 -11.99
C ARG A 188 -15.36 16.47 -11.18
N LEU A 189 -14.61 15.40 -10.94
CA LEU A 189 -15.03 14.34 -10.02
C LEU A 189 -15.21 14.90 -8.61
N ARG A 190 -14.24 15.70 -8.13
CA ARG A 190 -14.26 16.31 -6.81
C ARG A 190 -15.45 17.24 -6.61
N ASP A 191 -15.83 18.03 -7.62
CA ASP A 191 -16.98 18.94 -7.54
C ASP A 191 -18.27 18.18 -7.18
N ILE A 192 -18.55 17.04 -7.83
CA ILE A 192 -19.72 16.21 -7.52
C ILE A 192 -19.62 15.61 -6.11
N MET A 193 -18.44 15.09 -5.76
CA MET A 193 -18.29 14.37 -4.51
C MET A 193 -18.28 15.26 -3.28
N LEU A 194 -17.86 16.51 -3.42
CA LEU A 194 -17.97 17.50 -2.35
C LEU A 194 -19.44 17.77 -2.00
N ASP A 195 -20.31 17.85 -3.01
CA ASP A 195 -21.76 17.99 -2.79
C ASP A 195 -22.33 16.75 -2.08
N TYR A 196 -21.99 15.55 -2.57
CA TYR A 196 -22.42 14.29 -1.95
C TYR A 196 -21.94 14.18 -0.50
N ARG A 197 -20.68 14.55 -0.22
CA ARG A 197 -20.15 14.56 1.15
C ARG A 197 -20.94 15.53 2.04
N ASN A 198 -21.29 16.71 1.55
CA ASN A 198 -22.02 17.71 2.34
C ASN A 198 -23.46 17.26 2.66
N GLU A 199 -24.09 16.50 1.75
CA GLU A 199 -25.40 15.89 1.98
C GLU A 199 -25.32 14.77 3.02
N ARG A 200 -24.31 13.90 2.92
CA ARG A 200 -24.14 12.73 3.80
C ARG A 200 -23.68 13.13 5.21
N THR A 201 -22.69 14.00 5.30
CA THR A 201 -22.00 14.33 6.56
C THR A 201 -21.92 15.86 6.73
N PRO A 202 -23.05 16.55 6.94
CA PRO A 202 -23.10 18.01 7.03
C PRO A 202 -22.28 18.58 8.18
N GLN A 203 -22.04 17.81 9.24
CA GLN A 203 -21.18 18.19 10.37
C GLN A 203 -19.73 18.44 9.98
N TRP A 204 -19.28 17.91 8.84
CA TRP A 204 -17.91 18.06 8.32
C TRP A 204 -17.83 18.93 7.06
N VAL A 205 -18.84 19.76 6.82
CA VAL A 205 -18.90 20.66 5.65
C VAL A 205 -17.63 21.53 5.49
N HIS A 206 -16.98 21.87 6.60
CA HIS A 206 -15.76 22.69 6.64
C HIS A 206 -14.44 21.91 6.59
N SER A 207 -14.48 20.58 6.62
CA SER A 207 -13.28 19.74 6.55
C SER A 207 -12.61 19.89 5.18
N ALA A 208 -11.30 19.67 5.11
CA ALA A 208 -10.61 19.58 3.83
C ALA A 208 -11.15 18.39 3.02
N TYR A 209 -11.14 18.49 1.69
CA TYR A 209 -11.66 17.44 0.83
C TYR A 209 -10.72 17.18 -0.33
N SER A 210 -10.12 15.99 -0.32
CA SER A 210 -9.23 15.51 -1.37
C SER A 210 -9.84 14.28 -2.02
N ILE A 211 -9.65 14.15 -3.33
CA ILE A 211 -9.89 12.88 -4.02
C ILE A 211 -8.56 12.31 -4.51
N ALA A 212 -8.47 11.00 -4.63
CA ALA A 212 -7.38 10.27 -5.25
C ALA A 212 -7.97 9.36 -6.33
N VAL A 213 -7.52 9.52 -7.56
CA VAL A 213 -7.98 8.72 -8.69
C VAL A 213 -6.87 7.75 -9.06
N PHE A 214 -7.22 6.51 -9.41
CA PHE A 214 -6.25 5.47 -9.80
C PHE A 214 -6.93 4.41 -10.68
N TYR A 215 -6.12 3.70 -11.46
CA TYR A 215 -6.59 2.55 -12.24
C TYR A 215 -6.68 1.29 -11.39
N THR A 216 -7.72 0.47 -11.59
CA THR A 216 -7.99 -0.71 -10.75
C THR A 216 -6.94 -1.81 -10.83
N THR A 217 -6.28 -1.98 -11.98
CA THR A 217 -5.18 -2.96 -12.14
C THR A 217 -3.94 -2.58 -11.31
N PHE A 218 -3.87 -1.36 -10.77
CA PHE A 218 -2.80 -0.94 -9.86
C PHE A 218 -3.03 -1.51 -8.44
N THR A 219 -2.82 -2.82 -8.28
CA THR A 219 -3.19 -3.59 -7.08
C THR A 219 -2.13 -3.55 -5.98
N GLU A 220 -1.98 -2.42 -5.30
CA GLU A 220 -1.10 -2.31 -4.13
C GLU A 220 -1.56 -3.11 -2.91
N ALA A 221 -2.83 -3.52 -2.88
CA ALA A 221 -3.47 -4.18 -1.73
C ALA A 221 -2.81 -5.52 -1.33
N TYR A 222 -2.09 -6.16 -2.26
CA TYR A 222 -1.40 -7.44 -2.05
C TYR A 222 0.12 -7.31 -1.87
N GLU A 223 0.63 -6.08 -1.73
CA GLU A 223 2.05 -5.90 -1.50
C GLU A 223 2.43 -6.32 -0.08
N LEU A 224 3.46 -7.16 0.04
CA LEU A 224 3.93 -7.69 1.31
C LEU A 224 4.86 -6.73 2.06
N SER A 225 5.67 -5.94 1.36
CA SER A 225 6.59 -4.99 1.98
C SER A 225 5.96 -3.61 2.07
N ASN A 226 5.82 -3.07 3.28
CA ASN A 226 5.36 -1.69 3.45
C ASN A 226 6.27 -0.67 2.71
N TRP A 227 7.56 -0.99 2.55
CA TRP A 227 8.47 -0.14 1.78
C TRP A 227 8.20 -0.20 0.28
N GLU A 228 7.89 -1.38 -0.25
CA GLU A 228 7.49 -1.51 -1.66
C GLU A 228 6.16 -0.80 -1.93
N SER A 229 5.18 -0.91 -1.02
CA SER A 229 3.91 -0.17 -1.14
C SER A 229 4.16 1.34 -1.23
N ILE A 230 5.02 1.89 -0.36
CA ILE A 230 5.40 3.32 -0.41
C ILE A 230 6.08 3.66 -1.74
N ALA A 231 6.99 2.81 -2.19
CA ALA A 231 7.77 3.05 -3.38
C ALA A 231 6.90 3.03 -4.66
N ARG A 232 5.87 2.19 -4.70
CA ARG A 232 4.95 2.15 -5.84
C ARG A 232 3.95 3.29 -5.87
N ILE A 233 3.57 3.84 -4.72
CA ILE A 233 2.84 5.11 -4.68
C ILE A 233 3.68 6.20 -5.36
N TYR A 234 4.98 6.27 -5.08
CA TYR A 234 5.88 7.17 -5.80
C TYR A 234 5.89 6.88 -7.29
N ASP A 235 6.05 5.62 -7.69
CA ASP A 235 6.14 5.23 -9.09
C ASP A 235 4.86 5.55 -9.87
N GLY A 236 3.68 5.29 -9.29
CA GLY A 236 2.38 5.58 -9.88
C GLY A 236 2.13 7.09 -10.04
N VAL A 237 2.44 7.89 -9.02
CA VAL A 237 2.26 9.35 -9.07
C VAL A 237 3.25 10.01 -10.02
N THR A 238 4.50 9.55 -10.02
CA THR A 238 5.58 10.15 -10.83
C THR A 238 5.76 9.50 -12.21
N ALA A 239 4.87 8.57 -12.58
CA ALA A 239 4.82 7.89 -13.87
C ALA A 239 5.10 8.83 -15.07
N LYS A 240 4.46 10.01 -15.10
CA LYS A 240 4.69 11.00 -16.15
C LYS A 240 6.06 11.68 -16.07
N SER A 241 6.42 12.21 -14.90
CA SER A 241 7.60 13.07 -14.74
C SER A 241 8.92 12.30 -14.70
N VAL A 242 8.93 11.10 -14.13
CA VAL A 242 10.13 10.27 -13.94
C VAL A 242 10.29 9.24 -15.05
N TYR A 243 9.20 8.62 -15.50
CA TYR A 243 9.24 7.53 -16.48
C TYR A 243 8.87 7.97 -17.90
N GLY A 244 8.37 9.20 -18.10
CA GLY A 244 7.99 9.71 -19.41
C GLY A 244 6.70 9.12 -19.96
N LEU A 245 5.83 8.58 -19.10
CA LEU A 245 4.48 8.16 -19.48
C LEU A 245 3.58 9.39 -19.74
N GLU A 246 2.45 9.19 -20.43
CA GLU A 246 1.61 10.28 -20.93
C GLU A 246 0.88 11.05 -19.80
N GLU A 247 0.51 10.33 -18.74
CA GLU A 247 -0.27 10.79 -17.59
C GLU A 247 0.18 9.97 -16.35
N PRO A 248 -0.17 10.39 -15.11
CA PRO A 248 0.15 9.60 -13.93
C PRO A 248 -0.73 8.35 -13.83
N GLY A 249 -0.25 7.28 -13.18
CA GLY A 249 -1.05 6.08 -12.92
C GLY A 249 -2.04 6.26 -11.75
N MET A 250 -1.75 7.22 -10.87
CA MET A 250 -2.64 7.68 -9.82
C MET A 250 -2.37 9.16 -9.49
N GLY A 251 -3.35 9.88 -8.94
CA GLY A 251 -3.11 11.24 -8.50
C GLY A 251 -4.17 11.80 -7.57
N TYR A 252 -3.79 12.83 -6.82
CA TYR A 252 -4.69 13.54 -5.90
C TYR A 252 -5.18 14.87 -6.50
N GLU A 253 -6.38 15.28 -6.08
CA GLU A 253 -6.87 16.64 -6.30
C GLU A 253 -7.70 17.13 -5.08
N PRO A 254 -7.33 18.27 -4.47
CA PRO A 254 -6.04 18.92 -4.61
C PRO A 254 -4.92 18.02 -4.07
N TRP A 255 -3.69 18.26 -4.53
CA TRP A 255 -2.53 17.61 -3.92
C TRP A 255 -2.32 18.10 -2.48
N PRO A 256 -2.19 17.19 -1.50
CA PRO A 256 -1.77 17.56 -0.16
C PRO A 256 -0.39 18.26 -0.21
N PRO A 257 -0.21 19.45 0.37
CA PRO A 257 0.98 20.29 0.10
C PRO A 257 2.32 19.61 0.38
N ILE A 258 2.41 18.83 1.46
CA ILE A 258 3.64 18.14 1.82
C ILE A 258 3.98 17.04 0.81
N LEU A 259 2.99 16.33 0.30
CA LEU A 259 3.20 15.27 -0.69
C LEU A 259 3.66 15.84 -2.01
N ASN A 260 3.05 16.95 -2.45
CA ASN A 260 3.48 17.64 -3.66
C ASN A 260 4.97 18.00 -3.62
N THR A 261 5.45 18.41 -2.43
CA THR A 261 6.88 18.66 -2.22
C THR A 261 7.70 17.36 -2.23
N MET A 262 7.21 16.29 -1.59
CA MET A 262 7.92 15.02 -1.48
C MET A 262 8.04 14.28 -2.83
N PHE A 263 7.08 14.41 -3.74
CA PHE A 263 7.19 13.81 -5.09
C PHE A 263 8.25 14.48 -5.97
N GLY A 264 8.81 15.63 -5.55
CA GLY A 264 10.00 16.21 -6.17
C GLY A 264 11.33 15.56 -5.73
N LEU A 265 11.30 14.67 -4.74
CA LEU A 265 12.48 13.91 -4.28
C LEU A 265 12.77 12.71 -5.20
N THR A 266 13.93 12.09 -5.04
CA THR A 266 14.17 10.77 -5.62
C THR A 266 13.31 9.70 -4.95
N ARG A 267 13.06 8.58 -5.66
CA ARG A 267 12.27 7.44 -5.14
C ARG A 267 12.73 6.97 -3.75
N GLY A 268 14.04 6.76 -3.57
CA GLY A 268 14.59 6.30 -2.28
C GLY A 268 14.43 7.33 -1.16
N GLU A 269 14.65 8.62 -1.45
CA GLU A 269 14.43 9.71 -0.48
C GLU A 269 12.96 9.82 -0.08
N PHE A 270 12.04 9.75 -1.04
CA PHE A 270 10.60 9.71 -0.78
C PHE A 270 10.24 8.56 0.16
N CYS A 271 10.70 7.34 -0.16
CA CYS A 271 10.44 6.16 0.66
C CYS A 271 10.91 6.35 2.10
N GLN A 272 12.14 6.84 2.27
CA GLN A 272 12.70 7.08 3.60
C GLN A 272 11.92 8.14 4.39
N LYS A 273 11.46 9.22 3.73
CA LYS A 273 10.70 10.28 4.41
C LYS A 273 9.33 9.80 4.84
N ILE A 274 8.59 9.14 3.95
CA ILE A 274 7.26 8.59 4.25
C ILE A 274 7.36 7.50 5.32
N ALA A 275 8.25 6.52 5.16
CA ALA A 275 8.45 5.45 6.15
C ALA A 275 8.86 6.03 7.51
N GLY A 276 9.69 7.09 7.53
CA GLY A 276 10.03 7.82 8.75
C GLY A 276 8.81 8.44 9.44
N MET A 277 7.86 8.98 8.67
CA MET A 277 6.65 9.61 9.20
C MET A 277 5.61 8.62 9.71
N ILE A 278 5.39 7.50 9.01
CA ILE A 278 4.27 6.59 9.30
C ILE A 278 4.67 5.38 10.14
N ILE A 279 5.92 4.92 10.05
CA ILE A 279 6.36 3.70 10.75
C ILE A 279 7.72 3.86 11.43
N ASN A 280 8.26 5.08 11.50
CA ASN A 280 9.58 5.39 12.06
C ASN A 280 10.71 4.57 11.40
N ASN A 281 10.66 4.43 10.08
CA ASN A 281 11.60 3.67 9.24
C ASN A 281 11.70 2.17 9.57
N LEU A 282 10.74 1.60 10.30
CA LEU A 282 10.70 0.17 10.53
C LEU A 282 10.21 -0.57 9.29
N PHE A 283 10.66 -1.81 9.16
CA PHE A 283 10.14 -2.76 8.18
C PHE A 283 8.92 -3.48 8.75
N TYR A 284 7.86 -3.54 7.95
CA TYR A 284 6.63 -4.25 8.26
C TYR A 284 6.26 -5.13 7.07
N VAL A 285 6.06 -6.41 7.36
CA VAL A 285 5.40 -7.31 6.43
C VAL A 285 3.90 -7.07 6.59
N ASN A 286 3.27 -6.61 5.52
CA ASN A 286 1.85 -6.31 5.47
C ASN A 286 1.02 -7.55 5.76
N HIS A 287 -0.04 -7.34 6.52
CA HIS A 287 -1.03 -8.36 6.82
C HIS A 287 -2.06 -8.49 5.70
N ILE A 288 -2.74 -9.63 5.71
CA ILE A 288 -3.96 -9.88 4.94
C ILE A 288 -5.00 -10.35 5.95
N GLU A 289 -6.15 -9.71 5.90
CA GLU A 289 -7.21 -9.86 6.88
C GLU A 289 -7.77 -11.27 6.83
N LYS A 290 -8.01 -11.82 8.02
CA LYS A 290 -8.43 -13.21 8.17
C LYS A 290 -9.79 -13.43 7.52
N GLU A 291 -10.69 -12.47 7.67
CA GLU A 291 -12.03 -12.44 7.12
C GLU A 291 -11.99 -12.60 5.59
N ILE A 292 -11.04 -11.92 4.94
CA ILE A 292 -10.84 -11.99 3.49
C ILE A 292 -10.30 -13.38 3.10
N LEU A 293 -9.29 -13.87 3.82
CA LEU A 293 -8.73 -15.20 3.56
C LEU A 293 -9.78 -16.29 3.75
N ASP A 294 -10.60 -16.20 4.80
CA ASP A 294 -11.69 -17.13 5.10
C ASP A 294 -12.80 -17.05 4.05
N ALA A 295 -13.18 -15.84 3.62
CA ALA A 295 -14.17 -15.63 2.57
C ALA A 295 -13.70 -16.23 1.23
N LEU A 296 -12.47 -15.92 0.81
CA LEU A 296 -11.86 -16.49 -0.40
C LEU A 296 -11.81 -18.02 -0.32
N LYS A 297 -11.34 -18.57 0.80
CA LYS A 297 -11.24 -20.03 1.01
C LYS A 297 -12.61 -20.72 0.89
N LYS A 298 -13.68 -20.04 1.33
CA LYS A 298 -15.05 -20.56 1.33
C LYS A 298 -15.73 -20.42 -0.03
N HIS A 299 -15.52 -19.31 -0.73
CA HIS A 299 -16.32 -18.93 -1.90
C HIS A 299 -15.58 -19.10 -3.23
N ASN A 300 -14.26 -18.93 -3.26
CA ASN A 300 -13.45 -19.12 -4.46
C ASN A 300 -12.07 -19.69 -4.13
N TRP A 301 -12.00 -21.03 -4.06
CA TRP A 301 -10.76 -21.75 -3.78
C TRP A 301 -9.66 -21.49 -4.81
N GLU A 302 -10.01 -21.22 -6.06
CA GLU A 302 -9.03 -20.94 -7.13
C GLU A 302 -8.32 -19.60 -6.87
N ILE A 303 -9.07 -18.54 -6.54
CA ILE A 303 -8.49 -17.26 -6.11
C ILE A 303 -7.62 -17.45 -4.88
N TRP A 304 -8.13 -18.19 -3.89
CA TRP A 304 -7.38 -18.46 -2.68
C TRP A 304 -6.07 -19.19 -2.98
N ASP A 305 -6.08 -20.22 -3.83
CA ASP A 305 -4.88 -20.98 -4.23
C ASP A 305 -3.86 -20.09 -4.95
N VAL A 306 -4.30 -19.24 -5.89
CA VAL A 306 -3.44 -18.27 -6.57
C VAL A 306 -2.83 -17.27 -5.58
N ILE A 307 -3.63 -16.70 -4.69
CA ILE A 307 -3.16 -15.75 -3.67
C ILE A 307 -2.17 -16.43 -2.74
N MET A 308 -2.47 -17.64 -2.26
CA MET A 308 -1.55 -18.40 -1.42
C MET A 308 -0.28 -18.75 -2.15
N LYS A 309 -0.32 -19.15 -3.43
CA LYS A 309 0.87 -19.32 -4.27
C LYS A 309 1.66 -18.03 -4.43
N ARG A 310 1.00 -16.88 -4.59
CA ARG A 310 1.66 -15.57 -4.70
C ARG A 310 2.36 -15.17 -3.41
N LEU A 311 1.68 -15.32 -2.28
CA LEU A 311 2.20 -14.99 -0.97
C LEU A 311 3.35 -15.93 -0.65
N SER A 312 3.12 -17.23 -0.81
CA SER A 312 4.14 -18.26 -0.71
C SER A 312 5.31 -17.99 -1.61
N TRP A 313 5.12 -17.59 -2.87
CA TRP A 313 6.22 -17.24 -3.76
C TRP A 313 7.02 -16.04 -3.21
N GLY A 314 6.33 -14.98 -2.78
CA GLY A 314 6.97 -13.82 -2.15
C GLY A 314 7.73 -14.16 -0.86
N PHE A 315 7.27 -15.16 -0.12
CA PHE A 315 7.81 -15.58 1.17
C PHE A 315 8.81 -16.75 1.11
N ILE A 316 8.73 -17.64 0.11
CA ILE A 316 9.46 -18.92 -0.03
C ILE A 316 10.47 -18.89 -1.16
N HIS A 317 10.19 -18.16 -2.26
CA HIS A 317 11.08 -18.23 -3.41
C HIS A 317 12.45 -17.66 -3.06
N LYS A 318 13.47 -18.11 -3.78
CA LYS A 318 14.92 -17.91 -3.53
C LYS A 318 15.34 -16.47 -3.25
N GLU A 319 14.50 -15.49 -3.57
CA GLU A 319 14.74 -14.10 -3.26
C GLU A 319 14.16 -13.70 -1.88
N GLY A 320 12.90 -13.98 -1.55
CA GLY A 320 12.26 -13.47 -0.33
C GLY A 320 11.84 -12.00 -0.44
N VAL A 321 11.22 -11.45 0.62
CA VAL A 321 10.68 -10.08 0.61
C VAL A 321 11.83 -9.06 0.73
N PRO A 322 11.93 -8.05 -0.17
CA PRO A 322 12.99 -7.07 -0.14
C PRO A 322 12.94 -6.22 1.15
N LEU A 323 14.10 -6.00 1.74
CA LEU A 323 14.25 -5.14 2.92
C LEU A 323 14.36 -3.65 2.52
N PRO A 324 14.20 -2.71 3.47
CA PRO A 324 14.12 -1.27 3.18
C PRO A 324 15.23 -0.73 2.26
N ARG A 325 16.47 -1.17 2.48
CA ARG A 325 17.61 -0.76 1.67
C ARG A 325 17.47 -1.20 0.21
N GLN A 326 17.06 -2.44 -0.02
CA GLN A 326 16.90 -2.98 -1.36
C GLN A 326 15.80 -2.26 -2.12
N THR A 327 14.69 -1.94 -1.47
CA THR A 327 13.62 -1.12 -2.05
C THR A 327 14.12 0.27 -2.42
N MET A 328 14.85 0.95 -1.53
CA MET A 328 15.35 2.31 -1.78
C MET A 328 16.38 2.35 -2.92
N GLU A 329 17.23 1.34 -3.01
CA GLU A 329 18.33 1.23 -3.97
C GLU A 329 17.96 0.44 -5.24
N SER A 330 16.71 -0.02 -5.37
CA SER A 330 16.26 -0.78 -6.54
C SER A 330 16.29 0.09 -7.80
N THR A 331 16.67 -0.51 -8.92
CA THR A 331 16.51 0.12 -10.23
C THR A 331 15.13 -0.21 -10.78
N PRO A 332 14.25 0.80 -10.96
CA PRO A 332 12.89 0.56 -11.42
C PRO A 332 12.84 0.06 -12.87
N PRO A 333 11.66 -0.35 -13.38
CA PRO A 333 11.47 -0.66 -14.78
C PRO A 333 11.85 0.54 -15.67
N LYS A 334 12.20 0.27 -16.92
CA LYS A 334 12.68 1.30 -17.85
C LYS A 334 11.75 1.43 -19.04
N TYR A 335 11.11 2.59 -19.16
CA TYR A 335 10.31 2.99 -20.32
C TYR A 335 11.15 3.86 -21.27
N ASP A 336 11.02 3.62 -22.56
CA ASP A 336 11.57 4.49 -23.60
C ASP A 336 10.45 5.40 -24.14
N PRO A 337 10.46 6.70 -23.82
CA PRO A 337 9.42 7.63 -24.26
C PRO A 337 9.44 7.90 -25.77
N VAL A 338 10.56 7.63 -26.47
CA VAL A 338 10.67 7.84 -27.92
C VAL A 338 9.99 6.70 -28.66
N THR A 339 10.28 5.46 -28.29
CA THR A 339 9.67 4.27 -28.94
C THR A 339 8.33 3.88 -28.31
N LYS A 340 7.95 4.53 -27.21
CA LYS A 340 6.76 4.24 -26.39
C LYS A 340 6.72 2.79 -25.89
N LYS A 341 7.87 2.21 -25.57
CA LYS A 341 8.00 0.79 -25.18
C LYS A 341 8.77 0.61 -23.89
N TRP A 342 8.38 -0.41 -23.12
CA TRP A 342 9.16 -0.89 -21.99
C TRP A 342 10.40 -1.63 -22.48
N VAL A 343 11.58 -1.16 -22.07
CA VAL A 343 12.88 -1.82 -22.26
C VAL A 343 13.12 -2.85 -21.18
N LYS A 344 12.59 -2.60 -19.97
CA LYS A 344 12.67 -3.48 -18.81
C LYS A 344 11.36 -3.39 -18.04
N LEU A 345 10.82 -4.54 -17.65
CA LEU A 345 9.46 -4.66 -17.11
C LEU A 345 9.41 -4.85 -15.59
N VAL A 346 10.50 -5.24 -14.94
CA VAL A 346 10.54 -5.54 -13.49
C VAL A 346 11.58 -4.68 -12.77
N ASN A 347 11.43 -4.54 -11.45
CA ASN A 347 12.47 -3.96 -10.60
C ASN A 347 13.73 -4.87 -10.59
N GLU A 348 14.92 -4.26 -10.56
CA GLU A 348 16.14 -4.97 -10.15
C GLU A 348 16.53 -4.50 -8.75
N TYR A 349 16.61 -5.45 -7.82
CA TYR A 349 17.04 -5.17 -6.46
C TYR A 349 18.54 -5.42 -6.31
N PRO A 350 19.27 -4.59 -5.56
CA PRO A 350 20.65 -4.88 -5.24
C PRO A 350 20.77 -6.14 -4.35
N PRO A 351 21.94 -6.79 -4.34
CA PRO A 351 22.20 -7.91 -3.43
C PRO A 351 22.06 -7.46 -1.98
N GLY A 352 21.51 -8.32 -1.12
CA GLY A 352 21.32 -8.02 0.29
C GLY A 352 20.43 -9.03 0.99
N PRO A 353 20.33 -8.94 2.34
CA PRO A 353 19.45 -9.78 3.12
C PRO A 353 17.99 -9.51 2.75
N ARG A 354 17.19 -10.57 2.75
CA ARG A 354 15.76 -10.54 2.48
C ARG A 354 15.01 -11.27 3.59
N PHE A 355 13.72 -11.01 3.72
CA PHE A 355 12.88 -11.72 4.67
C PHE A 355 12.37 -13.03 4.04
N ASN A 356 12.68 -14.15 4.69
CA ASN A 356 12.12 -15.46 4.41
C ASN A 356 11.60 -16.05 5.72
N TYR A 357 10.30 -16.33 5.80
CA TYR A 357 9.66 -16.77 7.04
C TYR A 357 10.11 -18.16 7.50
N LYS A 358 10.51 -19.05 6.58
CA LYS A 358 10.99 -20.39 6.92
C LYS A 358 12.30 -20.33 7.70
N GLU A 359 13.15 -19.35 7.40
CA GLU A 359 14.41 -19.13 8.12
C GLU A 359 14.19 -18.65 9.57
N LEU A 360 12.98 -18.22 9.91
CA LEU A 360 12.60 -17.72 11.23
C LEU A 360 11.75 -18.71 12.04
N ASP A 361 11.52 -19.92 11.53
CA ASP A 361 10.59 -20.90 12.09
C ASP A 361 9.18 -20.32 12.28
N LEU A 362 8.70 -19.57 11.29
CA LEU A 362 7.33 -19.07 11.25
C LEU A 362 6.47 -19.93 10.34
N THR A 363 5.16 -19.93 10.57
CA THR A 363 4.20 -20.44 9.59
C THR A 363 3.79 -19.34 8.61
N ILE A 364 3.19 -19.73 7.47
CA ILE A 364 2.62 -18.76 6.54
C ILE A 364 1.52 -17.93 7.20
N ASP A 365 0.63 -18.57 7.98
CA ASP A 365 -0.45 -17.90 8.72
C ASP A 365 0.06 -16.88 9.73
N GLU A 366 1.20 -17.14 10.39
CA GLU A 366 1.84 -16.14 11.26
C GLU A 366 2.31 -14.91 10.47
N CYS A 367 2.75 -15.09 9.23
CA CYS A 367 3.17 -13.99 8.35
C CYS A 367 2.00 -13.18 7.83
N LEU A 368 0.89 -13.84 7.48
CA LEU A 368 -0.32 -13.17 6.99
C LEU A 368 -0.99 -12.29 8.05
N LYS A 369 -0.72 -12.52 9.33
CA LYS A 369 -1.16 -11.63 10.42
C LYS A 369 -0.41 -10.29 10.45
N GLY A 370 0.66 -10.14 9.68
CA GLY A 370 1.53 -8.97 9.69
C GLY A 370 2.62 -9.07 10.75
N ILE A 371 3.81 -8.58 10.43
CA ILE A 371 4.99 -8.68 11.29
C ILE A 371 5.77 -7.38 11.26
N LEU A 372 5.94 -6.76 12.44
CA LEU A 372 6.76 -5.56 12.61
C LEU A 372 8.18 -5.95 13.04
N PHE A 373 9.18 -5.45 12.33
CA PHE A 373 10.58 -5.74 12.58
C PHE A 373 11.36 -4.52 13.07
N ASP A 374 12.40 -4.76 13.86
CA ASP A 374 13.43 -3.80 14.24
C ASP A 374 14.52 -3.69 13.15
N ILE A 375 14.07 -3.53 11.92
CA ILE A 375 14.88 -3.45 10.71
C ILE A 375 14.63 -2.08 10.07
N ASP A 376 15.71 -1.40 9.70
CA ASP A 376 15.69 -0.11 9.01
C ASP A 376 16.54 -0.14 7.74
N GLN A 377 16.66 0.98 7.03
CA GLN A 377 17.43 1.10 5.78
C GLN A 377 18.94 0.86 5.91
N ASN A 378 19.48 0.76 7.12
CA ASN A 378 20.89 0.47 7.38
C ASN A 378 21.12 -0.99 7.79
N PHE A 379 20.08 -1.83 7.80
CA PHE A 379 20.20 -3.24 8.15
C PHE A 379 20.95 -4.02 7.05
N ASP A 380 22.00 -4.73 7.44
CA ASP A 380 22.98 -5.34 6.53
C ASP A 380 23.33 -6.80 6.88
N ARG A 381 22.53 -7.44 7.73
CA ARG A 381 22.70 -8.84 8.13
C ARG A 381 21.45 -9.67 7.83
N GLU A 382 21.54 -10.99 7.98
CA GLU A 382 20.38 -11.88 7.91
C GLU A 382 19.32 -11.50 8.94
N VAL A 383 18.05 -11.63 8.54
CA VAL A 383 16.89 -11.45 9.41
C VAL A 383 16.83 -12.61 10.39
N ARG A 384 16.51 -12.33 11.66
CA ARG A 384 16.40 -13.33 12.72
C ARG A 384 15.11 -13.16 13.48
N ARG A 385 14.67 -14.22 14.17
CA ARG A 385 13.45 -14.17 15.00
C ARG A 385 13.51 -13.08 16.08
N GLU A 386 14.72 -12.82 16.60
CA GLU A 386 14.96 -11.73 17.55
C GLU A 386 14.73 -10.33 16.97
N ASP A 387 14.67 -10.17 15.63
CA ASP A 387 14.37 -8.89 14.97
C ASP A 387 12.89 -8.53 15.03
N ILE A 388 12.01 -9.50 15.25
CA ILE A 388 10.56 -9.28 15.35
C ILE A 388 10.24 -8.48 16.63
N ILE A 389 9.44 -7.43 16.48
CA ILE A 389 8.93 -6.58 17.56
C ILE A 389 7.56 -7.07 18.03
N SER A 390 6.65 -7.25 17.06
CA SER A 390 5.27 -7.67 17.25
C SER A 390 4.78 -8.42 16.00
N MET A 391 3.73 -9.22 16.19
CA MET A 391 2.99 -9.89 15.12
C MET A 391 1.51 -9.62 15.30
N GLY A 392 0.74 -9.61 14.22
CA GLY A 392 -0.65 -9.18 14.25
C GLY A 392 -0.82 -7.73 13.80
N HIS A 393 -2.08 -7.34 13.71
CA HIS A 393 -2.50 -6.02 13.28
C HIS A 393 -3.52 -5.46 14.28
N GLY A 394 -3.56 -4.13 14.40
CA GLY A 394 -4.51 -3.42 15.22
C GLY A 394 -4.61 -3.93 16.66
N LEU A 395 -5.85 -4.15 17.11
CA LEU A 395 -6.15 -4.62 18.47
C LEU A 395 -5.68 -6.05 18.74
N ASP A 396 -5.45 -6.85 17.71
CA ASP A 396 -4.98 -8.24 17.80
C ASP A 396 -3.45 -8.37 17.85
N THR A 397 -2.74 -7.25 17.99
CA THR A 397 -1.27 -7.23 18.02
C THR A 397 -0.72 -7.99 19.24
N LYS A 398 0.07 -9.04 18.97
CA LYS A 398 0.87 -9.77 19.95
C LYS A 398 2.28 -9.21 20.02
N TYR A 399 2.69 -8.75 21.19
CA TYR A 399 4.02 -8.20 21.40
C TYR A 399 5.03 -9.28 21.80
N LEU A 400 6.13 -9.41 21.05
CA LEU A 400 7.13 -10.46 21.28
C LEU A 400 8.34 -9.97 22.09
N ARG A 401 8.56 -8.67 22.17
CA ARG A 401 9.66 -8.07 22.95
C ARG A 401 9.17 -7.53 24.30
N PRO A 402 10.00 -7.52 25.36
CA PRO A 402 9.69 -6.86 26.62
C PRO A 402 9.37 -5.37 26.42
N LYS A 403 8.46 -4.78 27.21
CA LYS A 403 8.06 -3.36 27.09
C LYS A 403 9.24 -2.38 27.07
N ASP A 404 10.30 -2.66 27.82
CA ASP A 404 11.46 -1.80 27.98
C ASP A 404 12.59 -2.06 26.94
N TRP A 405 12.33 -2.84 25.89
CA TRP A 405 13.36 -3.26 24.94
C TRP A 405 14.00 -2.07 24.20
N GLN A 406 13.19 -1.08 23.80
CA GLN A 406 13.68 0.12 23.09
C GLN A 406 14.61 0.96 23.98
N GLU A 407 14.25 1.12 25.26
CA GLU A 407 15.06 1.84 26.24
C GLU A 407 16.39 1.13 26.48
N LYS A 408 16.34 -0.20 26.69
CA LYS A 408 17.53 -1.05 26.80
C LYS A 408 18.42 -0.92 25.55
N LYS A 409 17.84 -0.91 24.34
CA LYS A 409 18.59 -0.71 23.08
C LYS A 409 19.23 0.67 23.02
N LYS A 410 18.51 1.74 23.38
CA LYS A 410 19.04 3.12 23.45
C LYS A 410 20.23 3.22 24.40
N VAL A 411 20.11 2.65 25.61
CA VAL A 411 21.20 2.61 26.60
C VAL A 411 22.41 1.83 26.06
N LYS A 412 22.20 0.66 25.43
CA LYS A 412 23.28 -0.12 24.79
C LYS A 412 23.97 0.70 23.67
N ARG A 413 23.21 1.40 22.82
CA ARG A 413 23.75 2.24 21.74
C ARG A 413 24.59 3.39 22.28
N VAL A 414 24.11 4.11 23.29
CA VAL A 414 24.88 5.19 23.94
C VAL A 414 26.17 4.65 24.56
N LYS A 415 26.12 3.51 25.26
CA LYS A 415 27.32 2.85 25.81
C LYS A 415 28.31 2.46 24.71
N LYS A 416 27.85 1.93 23.56
CA LYS A 416 28.70 1.57 22.40
C LYS A 416 29.38 2.81 21.79
N ILE A 417 28.65 3.91 21.64
CA ILE A 417 29.18 5.20 21.14
C ILE A 417 30.25 5.75 22.09
N LYS A 418 29.96 5.79 23.41
CA LYS A 418 30.93 6.24 24.43
C LYS A 418 32.20 5.38 24.38
N LYS A 419 32.09 4.05 24.31
CA LYS A 419 33.23 3.13 24.17
C LYS A 419 34.06 3.41 22.89
N ARG A 420 33.41 3.65 21.75
CA ARG A 420 34.10 4.00 20.49
C ARG A 420 34.83 5.35 20.58
N LYS A 421 34.22 6.38 21.17
CA LYS A 421 34.87 7.68 21.40
C LYS A 421 36.09 7.56 22.30
N ILE A 422 35.99 6.83 23.42
CA ILE A 422 37.12 6.58 24.33
C ILE A 422 38.27 5.85 23.61
N LYS A 423 37.97 4.81 22.83
CA LYS A 423 38.99 4.11 22.03
C LYS A 423 39.67 5.02 21.01
N ARG A 424 38.92 5.93 20.36
CA ARG A 424 39.47 6.89 19.39
C ARG A 424 40.38 7.91 20.07
N ILE A 425 39.99 8.43 21.24
CA ILE A 425 40.83 9.35 22.03
C ILE A 425 42.14 8.65 22.45
N LYS A 426 42.07 7.43 22.98
CA LYS A 426 43.27 6.66 23.36
C LYS A 426 44.22 6.40 22.18
N LYS A 427 43.72 6.27 20.95
CA LYS A 427 44.53 6.09 19.74
C LYS A 427 45.19 7.39 19.24
N VAL A 428 44.72 8.56 19.68
CA VAL A 428 45.31 9.86 19.30
C VAL A 428 46.34 10.32 20.35
N VAL A 429 46.17 9.90 21.60
CA VAL A 429 47.07 10.24 22.72
C VAL A 429 48.29 9.33 22.80
N ASN A 430 48.22 8.13 22.21
CA ASN A 430 49.35 7.24 21.97
C ASN A 430 49.82 7.40 20.54
#